data_AF-A0A3P6TY86-F1
#
_entry.id   AF-A0A3P6TY86-F1
#
_cell.length_a   1.000
_cell.length_b   1.000
_cell.length_c   1.000
_cell.angle_alpha   90.00
_cell.angle_beta   90.00
_cell.angle_gamma   90.00
#
_symmetry.space_group_name_H-M   'P 1'
#
loop_
_entity.id
_entity.type
_entity.pdbx_description
1 polymer ?
#
loop_
_entity_poly.entity_id
_entity_poly.type
_entity_poly.pdbx_seq_one_letter_code
_entity_poly.pdbx_strand_id
1 'polypeptide(L)' 'MLSVGRIFGVGYQSCQTILRGLLNPANSMFESRANFKVRRQLKLRCSYCYFIRVDGRWEVRCTEYAKHHQKEPFNVKLLW' A
#
# COMPACT_ATOMS: atom_id res chain seq x y z
N MET A 1 48.96 16.18 -32.44
CA MET A 1 49.30 15.37 -31.24
C MET A 1 48.40 15.84 -30.10
N LEU A 2 47.59 14.92 -29.54
CA LEU A 2 47.05 14.87 -28.15
C LEU A 2 46.26 16.11 -27.63
N SER A 3 45.08 16.03 -27.03
CA SER A 3 44.38 14.94 -26.33
C SER A 3 42.92 15.34 -26.09
N VAL A 4 41.98 14.45 -26.44
CA VAL A 4 40.57 14.54 -26.07
C VAL A 4 40.46 14.14 -24.60
N GLY A 5 40.28 15.12 -23.72
CA GLY A 5 40.02 14.90 -22.29
C GLY A 5 38.58 14.46 -22.08
N ARG A 6 38.34 13.15 -22.06
CA ARG A 6 37.09 12.55 -21.54
C ARG A 6 37.07 12.70 -20.02
N ILE A 7 36.36 13.71 -19.52
CA ILE A 7 35.95 13.71 -18.11
C ILE A 7 34.73 12.80 -18.02
N PHE A 8 34.96 11.54 -17.69
CA PHE A 8 33.91 10.59 -17.34
C PHE A 8 33.18 11.12 -16.11
N GLY A 9 31.89 11.41 -16.28
CA GLY A 9 30.98 11.74 -15.19
C GLY A 9 30.79 10.55 -14.25
N VAL A 10 31.72 10.37 -13.32
CA VAL A 10 31.59 9.49 -12.16
C VAL A 10 30.69 10.19 -11.14
N GLY A 11 29.40 10.28 -11.45
CA GLY A 11 28.44 10.99 -10.59
C GLY A 11 27.01 10.45 -10.62
N TYR A 12 26.72 9.43 -11.43
CA TYR A 12 25.34 8.96 -11.63
C TYR A 12 24.96 7.73 -10.79
N GLN A 13 25.89 7.12 -10.06
CA GLN A 13 25.63 5.83 -9.40
C GLN A 13 25.23 5.94 -7.92
N SER A 14 25.53 7.07 -7.25
CA SER A 14 25.24 7.24 -5.81
C SER A 14 23.82 7.76 -5.52
N CYS A 15 23.18 8.44 -6.48
CA CYS A 15 21.83 8.99 -6.29
C CYS A 15 20.72 7.93 -6.32
N GLN A 16 20.93 6.78 -6.98
CA GLN A 16 19.92 5.72 -7.05
C GLN A 16 19.68 5.02 -5.70
N THR A 17 20.71 4.89 -4.87
CA THR A 17 20.62 4.18 -3.58
C THR A 17 19.81 4.96 -2.55
N ILE A 18 19.95 6.29 -2.55
CA ILE A 18 19.25 7.18 -1.60
C ILE A 18 17.75 7.26 -1.95
N LEU A 19 17.40 7.34 -3.24
CA LEU A 19 16.00 7.39 -3.67
C LEU A 19 15.24 6.09 -3.37
N ARG A 20 15.89 4.93 -3.47
CA ARG A 20 15.23 3.64 -3.12
C ARG A 20 14.89 3.50 -1.63
N GLY A 21 15.66 4.14 -0.74
CA GLY A 21 15.36 4.16 0.70
C GLY A 21 14.18 5.06 1.06
N LEU A 22 13.97 6.14 0.31
CA LEU A 22 12.87 7.10 0.54
C LEU A 22 11.56 6.70 -0.16
N LEU A 23 11.65 5.90 -1.24
CA LEU A 23 10.50 5.43 -2.02
C LEU A 23 10.01 4.04 -1.59
N ASN A 24 10.68 3.38 -0.66
CA ASN A 24 10.10 2.24 0.04
C ASN A 24 9.18 2.82 1.12
N PRO A 25 7.84 2.86 0.93
CA PRO A 25 6.97 2.94 2.09
C PRO A 25 7.41 1.76 2.97
N ALA A 26 7.74 2.04 4.23
CA ALA A 26 7.79 0.99 5.24
C ALA A 26 6.40 0.37 5.19
N ASN A 27 6.25 -0.70 4.41
CA ASN A 27 5.00 -1.39 4.21
C ASN A 27 4.62 -1.80 5.61
N SER A 28 3.64 -1.08 6.14
CA SER A 28 3.09 -1.28 7.45
C SER A 28 2.76 -2.75 7.52
N MET A 29 3.57 -3.52 8.26
CA MET A 29 3.34 -4.92 8.59
C MET A 29 2.15 -5.05 9.55
N PHE A 30 1.06 -4.34 9.23
CA PHE A 30 -0.24 -4.46 9.85
C PHE A 30 -1.28 -4.76 8.77
N GLU A 31 -0.91 -5.54 7.75
CA GLU A 31 -1.91 -6.40 7.13
C GLU A 31 -2.18 -7.54 8.12
N SER A 32 -2.89 -7.17 9.18
CA SER A 32 -3.51 -8.11 10.10
C SER A 32 -4.22 -9.14 9.25
N ARG A 33 -3.88 -10.42 9.47
CA ARG A 33 -4.63 -11.63 9.10
C ARG A 33 -6.08 -11.63 9.63
N ALA A 34 -6.71 -10.47 9.75
CA ALA A 34 -8.12 -10.37 10.00
C ALA A 34 -8.82 -10.93 8.77
N ASN A 35 -9.49 -12.06 8.95
CA ASN A 35 -10.32 -12.68 7.94
C ASN A 35 -11.47 -11.73 7.58
N PHE A 36 -11.24 -10.84 6.61
CA PHE A 36 -12.26 -9.93 6.10
C PHE A 36 -13.38 -10.72 5.45
N LYS A 37 -14.63 -10.44 5.86
CA LYS A 37 -15.78 -10.92 5.11
C LYS A 37 -16.06 -9.98 3.94
N VAL A 38 -15.91 -10.46 2.71
CA VAL A 38 -16.23 -9.69 1.52
C VAL A 38 -17.74 -9.46 1.41
N ARG A 39 -18.18 -8.20 1.28
CA ARG A 39 -19.60 -7.80 1.21
C ARG A 39 -19.82 -6.61 0.28
N ARG A 40 -20.82 -6.69 -0.60
CA ARG A 40 -21.24 -5.56 -1.46
C ARG A 40 -21.69 -4.34 -0.68
N GLN A 41 -22.36 -4.56 0.45
CA GLN A 41 -22.79 -3.50 1.36
C GLN A 41 -22.09 -3.67 2.69
N LEU A 42 -21.33 -2.65 3.08
CA LEU A 42 -20.61 -2.60 4.33
C LEU A 42 -21.50 -2.01 5.43
N LYS A 43 -21.42 -2.57 6.64
CA LYS A 43 -22.13 -2.04 7.80
C LYS A 43 -21.31 -2.12 9.07
N LEU A 44 -21.43 -1.09 9.91
CA LEU A 44 -20.93 -1.08 11.28
C LEU A 44 -21.81 -1.99 12.14
N ARG A 45 -21.20 -2.69 13.10
CA ARG A 45 -21.91 -3.64 13.99
C ARG A 45 -21.79 -3.29 15.47
N CYS A 46 -20.86 -2.41 15.81
CA CYS A 46 -20.66 -1.88 17.16
C CYS A 46 -20.06 -0.48 17.08
N SER A 47 -19.97 0.21 18.22
CA SER A 47 -19.37 1.55 18.35
C SER A 47 -17.90 1.63 17.93
N TYR A 48 -17.15 0.53 18.10
CA TYR A 48 -15.74 0.43 17.72
C TYR A 48 -15.50 0.16 16.22
N CYS A 49 -16.56 -0.03 15.43
CA CYS A 49 -16.42 -0.23 13.99
C CYS A 49 -16.24 1.12 13.30
N TYR A 50 -15.34 1.20 12.33
CA TYR A 50 -15.13 2.39 11.51
C TYR A 50 -14.86 2.02 10.05
N PHE A 51 -15.18 2.96 9.14
CA PHE A 51 -14.86 2.83 7.72
C PHE A 51 -13.46 3.34 7.44
N ILE A 52 -12.74 2.66 6.55
CA ILE A 52 -11.43 3.08 6.03
C ILE A 52 -11.33 2.72 4.56
N ARG A 53 -10.61 3.52 3.77
CA ARG A 53 -10.22 3.15 2.40
C ARG A 53 -8.80 2.62 2.38
N VAL A 54 -8.63 1.42 1.83
CA VAL A 54 -7.34 0.74 1.65
C VAL A 54 -7.29 0.19 0.23
N ASP A 55 -6.24 0.51 -0.52
CA ASP A 55 -6.04 0.11 -1.93
C ASP A 55 -7.26 0.40 -2.82
N GLY A 56 -7.87 1.58 -2.64
CA GLY A 56 -9.04 2.00 -3.42
C GLY A 56 -10.34 1.25 -3.09
N ARG A 57 -10.35 0.37 -2.09
CA ARG A 57 -11.55 -0.36 -1.64
C ARG A 57 -11.98 0.11 -0.26
N TRP A 58 -13.29 0.11 -0.01
CA TRP A 58 -13.80 0.34 1.33
C TRP A 58 -13.64 -0.91 2.22
N GLU A 59 -13.24 -0.67 3.47
CA GLU A 59 -13.18 -1.66 4.53
C GLU A 59 -13.94 -1.17 5.77
N VAL A 60 -14.52 -2.10 6.52
CA VAL A 60 -14.92 -1.88 7.91
C VAL A 60 -13.87 -2.57 8.77
N ARG A 61 -13.25 -1.80 9.67
CA ARG A 61 -12.33 -2.30 10.70
C ARG A 61 -12.99 -2.13 12.06
N CYS A 62 -12.52 -2.89 13.05
CA CYS A 62 -12.99 -2.85 14.43
C CYS A 62 -11.81 -3.17 15.35
N THR A 63 -11.61 -2.39 16.40
CA THR A 63 -10.52 -2.61 17.36
C THR A 63 -10.80 -3.81 18.27
N GLU A 64 -12.07 -4.02 18.63
CA GLU A 64 -12.47 -5.05 19.60
C GLU A 64 -12.75 -6.43 18.96
N TYR A 65 -13.39 -6.45 17.79
CA TYR A 65 -13.94 -7.68 17.23
C TYR A 65 -13.53 -7.89 15.77
N ALA A 66 -12.58 -8.80 15.54
CA ALA A 66 -12.12 -9.17 14.20
C ALA A 66 -13.26 -9.70 13.29
N LYS A 67 -14.28 -10.36 13.87
CA LYS A 67 -15.46 -10.84 13.12
C LYS A 67 -16.31 -9.74 12.47
N HIS A 68 -16.12 -8.48 12.85
CA HIS A 68 -16.81 -7.34 12.25
C HIS A 68 -16.14 -6.83 10.98
N HIS A 69 -14.89 -7.26 10.74
CA HIS A 69 -14.08 -6.80 9.62
C HIS A 69 -14.71 -7.22 8.29
N GLN A 70 -14.99 -6.24 7.44
CA GLN A 70 -15.64 -6.43 6.15
C GLN A 70 -14.87 -5.68 5.07
N LYS A 71 -14.86 -6.20 3.85
CA LYS A 71 -14.14 -5.60 2.72
C LYS A 71 -15.03 -5.55 1.49
N GLU A 72 -14.94 -4.46 0.75
CA GLU A 72 -15.64 -4.32 -0.52
C GLU A 72 -15.13 -5.36 -1.53
N PRO A 73 -16.00 -5.94 -2.38
CA PRO A 73 -15.57 -6.83 -3.44
C PRO A 73 -14.60 -6.12 -4.39
N PHE A 74 -13.58 -6.82 -4.82
CA PHE A 74 -12.71 -6.31 -5.87
C PHE A 74 -13.48 -6.24 -7.19
N ASN A 75 -13.40 -5.10 -7.89
CA ASN A 75 -13.97 -4.98 -9.22
C ASN A 75 -13.06 -5.67 -10.24
N VAL A 76 -13.36 -6.93 -10.55
CA VAL A 76 -12.59 -7.73 -11.52
C VAL A 76 -12.51 -7.06 -12.90
N LYS A 77 -13.46 -6.16 -13.23
CA LYS A 77 -13.45 -5.41 -14.50
C LYS A 77 -12.27 -4.46 -14.67
N LEU A 78 -11.51 -4.21 -13.60
CA LEU A 78 -10.30 -3.39 -13.64
C LEU A 78 -9.05 -4.20 -14.03
N LEU A 79 -9.17 -5.51 -14.27
CA LEU A 79 -8.03 -6.39 -14.59
C LEU A 79 -7.83 -6.62 -16.10
N TRP A 80 -8.68 -6.05 -16.96
CA TRP A 80 -8.69 -6.23 -18.41
C TRP A 80 -8.98 -4.91 -19.12
#